data_AF-A0A1F4HQX6-F1
#
_entry.id   AF-A0A1F4HQX6-F1
#
_cell.length_a   1.000
_cell.length_b   1.000
_cell.length_c   1.000
_cell.angle_alpha   90.00
_cell.angle_beta   90.00
_cell.angle_gamma   90.00
#
_symmetry.space_group_name_H-M   'P 1'
#
loop_
_entity.id
_entity.type
_entity.pdbx_description
1 polymer ?
#
loop_
_entity_poly.entity_id
_entity_poly.type
_entity_poly.pdbx_seq_one_letter_code
_entity_poly.pdbx_strand_id
1 'polypeptide(L)'
;MPAASNTHVYTGADGSLMLSPDGEGPEREGADTVINGNDLTQVGRVTGVTVEVSSAIRPFHEIGQRYATELRSGNVSVRGTIGRAYLNGALLSLLLGEASGQRPARSWAQPSFSMILNVENAAAPGTRSTVALHGVKLERWNLTMPEDDFVMEGAAFQALFVTVGDERA
;
A
#
# COMPACT_ATOMS: atom_id res chain seq x y z
N MET A 1 -15.17 22.90 -7.50
CA MET A 1 -14.82 23.01 -6.07
C MET A 1 -14.36 21.62 -5.62
N PRO A 2 -13.13 21.43 -5.14
CA PRO A 2 -12.71 20.12 -4.65
C PRO A 2 -13.52 19.80 -3.38
N ALA A 3 -14.19 18.65 -3.34
CA ALA A 3 -14.80 18.15 -2.12
C ALA A 3 -13.70 17.95 -1.07
N ALA A 4 -13.95 18.35 0.17
CA ALA A 4 -13.03 18.10 1.27
C ALA A 4 -12.86 16.58 1.41
N SER A 5 -11.77 16.05 0.86
CA SER A 5 -11.33 14.69 1.13
C SER A 5 -10.88 14.68 2.58
N ASN A 6 -11.55 13.87 3.41
CA ASN A 6 -11.00 13.58 4.73
C ASN A 6 -9.83 12.63 4.51
N THR A 7 -8.64 13.20 4.42
CA THR A 7 -7.41 12.49 4.07
C THR A 7 -6.61 12.26 5.33
N HIS A 8 -6.51 11.01 5.77
CA HIS A 8 -5.58 10.63 6.82
C HIS A 8 -4.28 10.17 6.17
N VAL A 9 -3.20 10.90 6.46
CA VAL A 9 -1.85 10.58 5.97
C VAL A 9 -1.02 10.04 7.14
N TYR A 10 -0.59 8.80 7.04
CA TYR A 10 0.36 8.20 7.97
C TYR A 10 1.76 8.31 7.35
N THR A 11 2.67 9.02 8.03
CA THR A 11 4.06 9.24 7.58
C THR A 11 5.04 8.82 8.67
N GLY A 12 6.26 8.41 8.29
CA GLY A 12 7.35 8.19 9.25
C GLY A 12 7.42 6.79 9.89
N ALA A 13 6.76 5.79 9.30
CA ALA A 13 6.83 4.42 9.81
C ALA A 13 8.18 3.75 9.42
N ASP A 14 9.12 3.67 10.35
CA ASP A 14 10.21 2.68 10.30
C ASP A 14 9.64 1.30 10.64
N GLY A 15 8.87 0.74 9.70
CA GLY A 15 8.15 -0.53 9.86
C GLY A 15 8.97 -1.73 9.38
N SER A 16 8.80 -2.86 10.04
CA SER A 16 9.21 -4.16 9.47
C SER A 16 8.17 -4.58 8.43
N LEU A 17 8.56 -4.63 7.15
CA LEU A 17 7.68 -5.12 6.10
C LEU A 17 7.58 -6.64 6.18
N MET A 18 6.41 -7.14 6.56
CA MET A 18 6.06 -8.54 6.36
C MET A 18 5.12 -8.60 5.16
N LEU A 19 5.57 -9.25 4.09
CA LEU A 19 4.70 -9.61 2.98
C LEU A 19 4.10 -10.97 3.29
N SER A 20 2.78 -11.01 3.37
CA SER A 20 2.05 -12.27 3.32
C SER A 20 1.26 -12.29 2.02
N PRO A 21 1.18 -13.43 1.30
CA PRO A 21 0.11 -13.61 0.33
C PRO A 21 -1.24 -13.33 1.00
N ASP A 22 -2.14 -12.66 0.29
CA ASP A 22 -3.49 -12.34 0.79
C ASP A 22 -4.57 -13.10 -0.01
N GLY A 23 -5.70 -13.41 0.63
CA GLY A 23 -6.85 -14.04 0.00
C GLY A 23 -6.66 -15.49 -0.46
N GLU A 24 -7.46 -15.88 -1.47
CA GLU A 24 -7.44 -17.19 -2.15
C GLU A 24 -7.46 -16.98 -3.68
N GLY A 25 -6.87 -17.91 -4.43
CA GLY A 25 -6.90 -17.91 -5.90
C GLY A 25 -5.59 -17.46 -6.58
N PRO A 26 -5.63 -17.08 -7.86
CA PRO A 26 -4.43 -16.94 -8.69
C PRO A 26 -3.51 -15.79 -8.29
N GLU A 27 -4.04 -14.74 -7.65
CA GLU A 27 -3.23 -13.62 -7.14
C GLU A 27 -2.37 -14.05 -5.95
N ARG A 28 -2.93 -14.89 -5.07
CA ARG A 28 -2.23 -15.51 -3.96
C ARG A 28 -1.15 -16.46 -4.46
N GLU A 29 -1.48 -17.36 -5.37
CA GLU A 29 -0.50 -18.32 -5.92
C GLU A 29 0.67 -17.60 -6.58
N GLY A 30 0.39 -16.50 -7.30
CA GLY A 30 1.40 -15.61 -7.85
C GLY A 30 2.27 -14.96 -6.77
N ALA A 31 1.67 -14.45 -5.70
CA ALA A 31 2.40 -13.88 -4.57
C ALA A 31 3.26 -14.93 -3.85
N ASP A 32 2.70 -16.10 -3.57
CA ASP A 32 3.39 -17.25 -2.95
C ASP A 32 4.60 -17.68 -3.77
N THR A 33 4.46 -17.77 -5.09
CA THR A 33 5.56 -18.13 -5.99
C THR A 33 6.70 -17.11 -5.92
N VAL A 34 6.37 -15.81 -5.94
CA VAL A 34 7.38 -14.75 -5.87
C VAL A 34 8.02 -14.68 -4.49
N ILE A 35 7.25 -14.83 -3.41
CA ILE A 35 7.73 -14.80 -2.03
C ILE A 35 8.67 -15.98 -1.76
N ASN A 36 8.25 -17.21 -2.08
CA ASN A 36 9.05 -18.40 -1.87
C ASN A 36 10.27 -18.47 -2.80
N GLY A 37 10.12 -18.09 -4.06
CA GLY A 37 11.20 -18.12 -5.05
C GLY A 37 12.35 -17.14 -4.78
N ASN A 38 12.10 -16.11 -3.95
CA ASN A 38 13.09 -15.12 -3.57
C ASN A 38 13.46 -15.20 -2.08
N ASP A 39 13.07 -16.30 -1.39
CA ASP A 39 13.29 -16.54 0.05
C ASP A 39 12.88 -15.35 0.94
N LEU A 40 11.75 -14.72 0.60
CA LEU A 40 11.28 -13.48 1.21
C LEU A 40 10.47 -13.74 2.48
N THR A 41 10.92 -14.61 3.39
CA THR A 41 10.21 -14.81 4.67
C THR A 41 10.36 -13.60 5.61
N GLN A 42 11.39 -12.77 5.40
CA GLN A 42 11.57 -11.46 6.01
C GLN A 42 11.94 -10.44 4.93
N VAL A 43 10.99 -9.59 4.56
CA VAL A 43 10.92 -9.00 3.21
C VAL A 43 11.64 -7.66 3.10
N GLY A 44 12.70 -7.47 3.87
CA GLY A 44 13.44 -6.22 3.90
C GLY A 44 12.78 -5.10 4.71
N ARG A 45 13.52 -3.99 4.86
CA ARG A 45 13.07 -2.78 5.54
C ARG A 45 12.60 -1.80 4.47
N VAL A 46 11.33 -1.41 4.53
CA VAL A 46 10.82 -0.26 3.78
C VAL A 46 10.97 0.96 4.65
N THR A 47 11.53 2.02 4.09
CA THR A 47 11.69 3.29 4.80
C THR A 47 10.97 4.39 4.03
N GLY A 48 10.40 5.35 4.76
CA GLY A 48 9.67 6.46 4.16
C GLY A 48 8.36 6.01 3.49
N VAL A 49 7.63 5.09 4.12
CA VAL A 49 6.28 4.71 3.64
C VAL A 49 5.31 5.82 3.98
N THR A 50 4.55 6.26 2.98
CA THR A 50 3.41 7.17 3.12
C THR A 50 2.14 6.41 2.77
N VAL A 51 1.19 6.36 3.69
CA VAL A 51 -0.14 5.78 3.45
C VAL A 51 -1.17 6.89 3.48
N GLU A 52 -1.95 7.00 2.42
CA GLU A 52 -3.08 7.91 2.27
C GLU A 52 -4.39 7.11 2.27
N VAL A 53 -5.25 7.40 3.24
CA VAL A 53 -6.62 6.90 3.28
C VAL A 53 -7.56 8.08 3.01
N SER A 54 -8.33 7.99 1.93
CA SER A 54 -9.28 9.02 1.53
C SER A 54 -10.70 8.48 1.42
N SER A 55 -11.66 9.22 1.98
CA SER A 55 -13.09 8.93 1.85
C SER A 55 -13.78 9.95 0.94
N ALA A 56 -14.56 9.45 -0.03
CA ALA A 56 -15.30 10.28 -0.97
C ALA A 56 -16.59 10.82 -0.34
N ILE A 57 -16.52 11.91 0.40
CA ILE A 57 -17.69 12.57 0.99
C ILE A 57 -18.41 13.44 -0.04
N ARG A 58 -19.73 13.25 -0.18
CA ARG A 58 -20.55 14.01 -1.13
C ARG A 58 -21.67 14.78 -0.42
N PRO A 59 -21.87 16.07 -0.73
CA PRO A 59 -22.97 16.84 -0.17
C PRO A 59 -24.29 16.47 -0.85
N PHE A 60 -25.29 16.14 -0.06
CA PHE A 60 -26.67 15.95 -0.50
C PHE A 60 -27.45 17.24 -0.27
N HIS A 61 -28.19 17.66 -1.30
CA HIS A 61 -29.05 18.85 -1.25
C HIS A 61 -30.48 18.41 -1.51
N GLU A 62 -31.36 18.70 -0.56
CA GLU A 62 -32.79 18.59 -0.80
C GLU A 62 -33.25 19.65 -1.82
N ILE A 63 -34.28 19.32 -2.59
CA ILE A 63 -34.82 20.22 -3.61
C ILE A 63 -35.28 21.52 -2.94
N GLY A 64 -34.78 22.65 -3.43
CA GLY A 64 -35.09 23.97 -2.91
C GLY A 64 -34.15 24.48 -1.81
N GLN A 65 -33.23 23.65 -1.30
CA GLN A 65 -32.21 24.07 -0.34
C GLN A 65 -30.93 24.51 -1.03
N ARG A 66 -30.33 25.59 -0.52
CA ARG A 66 -29.04 26.12 -1.01
C ARG A 66 -27.84 25.58 -0.24
N TYR A 67 -28.05 25.17 1.01
CA TYR A 67 -27.06 24.46 1.81
C TYR A 67 -27.27 22.95 1.71
N ALA A 68 -26.18 22.19 1.79
CA ALA A 68 -26.26 20.75 1.91
C ALA A 68 -26.97 20.39 3.22
N THR A 69 -27.96 19.51 3.14
CA THR A 69 -28.72 19.04 4.31
C THR A 69 -28.04 17.84 4.97
N GLU A 70 -27.22 17.11 4.20
CA GLU A 70 -26.53 15.91 4.67
C GLU A 70 -25.19 15.72 3.94
N LEU A 71 -24.21 15.13 4.62
CA LEU A 71 -22.99 14.62 4.01
C LEU A 71 -23.08 13.10 3.89
N ARG A 72 -22.99 12.57 2.67
CA ARG A 72 -23.05 11.13 2.43
C ARG A 72 -21.65 10.57 2.22
N SER A 73 -21.35 9.49 2.94
CA SER A 73 -20.10 8.74 2.75
C SER A 73 -20.16 7.96 1.45
N GLY A 74 -19.13 8.10 0.62
CA GLY A 74 -18.90 7.31 -0.58
C GLY A 74 -17.81 6.26 -0.35
N ASN A 75 -17.15 5.90 -1.45
CA ASN A 75 -16.08 4.89 -1.43
C ASN A 75 -14.85 5.39 -0.67
N VAL A 76 -14.17 4.46 0.00
CA VAL A 76 -12.86 4.68 0.61
C VAL A 76 -11.78 4.15 -0.33
N SER A 77 -10.72 4.91 -0.51
CA SER A 77 -9.53 4.49 -1.25
C SER A 77 -8.29 4.54 -0.36
N VAL A 78 -7.48 3.49 -0.44
CA VAL A 78 -6.21 3.37 0.27
C VAL A 78 -5.09 3.32 -0.76
N ARG A 79 -4.18 4.28 -0.71
CA ARG A 79 -3.04 4.39 -1.62
C ARG A 79 -1.79 4.76 -0.84
N GLY A 80 -0.62 4.52 -1.42
CA GLY A 80 0.61 4.93 -0.77
C GLY A 80 1.83 4.88 -1.65
N THR A 81 2.91 5.38 -1.10
CA THR A 81 4.24 5.38 -1.72
C THR A 81 5.28 4.83 -0.75
N ILE A 82 6.30 4.20 -1.30
CA ILE A 82 7.45 3.67 -0.58
C ILE A 82 8.66 4.46 -1.08
N GLY A 83 9.31 5.19 -0.16
CA GLY A 83 10.42 6.09 -0.49
C GLY A 83 11.74 5.38 -0.77
N ARG A 84 12.10 4.39 0.04
CA ARG A 84 13.23 3.49 -0.24
C ARG A 84 12.87 2.07 0.17
N ALA A 85 12.86 1.20 -0.82
CA ALA A 85 12.75 -0.24 -0.66
C ALA A 85 14.16 -0.83 -0.80
N TYR A 86 14.72 -1.44 0.25
CA TYR A 86 15.93 -2.26 0.13
C TYR A 86 15.60 -3.66 -0.42
N LEU A 87 14.74 -3.72 -1.43
CA LEU A 87 14.11 -4.96 -1.87
C LEU A 87 14.54 -5.29 -3.28
N ASN A 88 15.26 -6.40 -3.39
CA ASN A 88 15.65 -7.11 -4.60
C ASN A 88 14.58 -7.13 -5.70
N GLY A 89 14.95 -7.50 -6.94
CA GLY A 89 14.06 -7.60 -8.12
C GLY A 89 12.73 -8.38 -7.94
N ALA A 90 12.56 -9.06 -6.82
CA ALA A 90 11.31 -9.56 -6.27
C ALA A 90 10.12 -8.56 -6.30
N LEU A 91 10.28 -7.26 -6.03
CA LEU A 91 9.14 -6.32 -6.08
C LEU A 91 8.68 -6.07 -7.51
N LEU A 92 9.62 -6.00 -8.47
CA LEU A 92 9.27 -5.96 -9.89
C LEU A 92 8.55 -7.25 -10.30
N SER A 93 8.96 -8.39 -9.75
CA SER A 93 8.23 -9.65 -9.92
C SER A 93 6.87 -9.68 -9.24
N LEU A 94 6.66 -8.97 -8.14
CA LEU A 94 5.33 -8.79 -7.54
C LEU A 94 4.44 -7.87 -8.39
N LEU A 95 5.01 -6.86 -9.06
CA LEU A 95 4.28 -6.03 -10.02
C LEU A 95 3.88 -6.84 -11.26
N LEU A 96 4.81 -7.63 -11.79
CA LEU A 96 4.67 -8.29 -13.09
C LEU A 96 4.11 -9.71 -12.99
N GLY A 97 4.15 -10.37 -11.83
CA GLY A 97 3.75 -11.77 -11.68
C GLY A 97 4.49 -12.68 -12.68
N GLU A 98 3.74 -13.52 -13.40
CA GLU A 98 4.28 -14.40 -14.45
C GLU A 98 4.98 -13.64 -15.59
N ALA A 99 4.65 -12.36 -15.78
CA ALA A 99 5.27 -11.52 -16.81
C ALA A 99 6.73 -11.13 -16.49
N SER A 100 7.19 -11.40 -15.26
CA SER A 100 8.55 -11.09 -14.82
C SER A 100 9.62 -11.96 -15.50
N GLY A 101 9.32 -13.23 -15.75
CA GLY A 101 10.26 -14.19 -16.33
C GLY A 101 10.15 -14.35 -17.84
N GLN A 102 8.96 -14.11 -18.41
CA GLN A 102 8.69 -14.24 -19.83
C GLN A 102 7.43 -13.47 -20.23
N ARG A 103 7.29 -13.15 -21.51
CA ARG A 103 6.07 -12.50 -22.03
C ARG A 103 4.86 -13.46 -21.89
N PRO A 104 3.80 -13.08 -21.17
CA PRO A 104 2.61 -13.92 -21.01
C PRO A 104 1.88 -14.14 -22.33
N ALA A 105 1.38 -15.36 -22.55
CA ALA A 105 0.58 -15.70 -23.72
C ALA A 105 -0.90 -15.28 -23.60
N ARG A 106 -1.33 -14.93 -22.39
CA ARG A 106 -2.71 -14.56 -22.02
C ARG A 106 -2.70 -13.49 -20.93
N SER A 107 -3.87 -12.99 -20.56
CA SER A 107 -4.02 -12.14 -19.37
C SER A 107 -3.57 -12.90 -18.13
N TRP A 108 -2.88 -12.21 -17.23
CA TRP A 108 -2.37 -12.80 -16.01
C TRP A 108 -2.85 -12.04 -14.78
N ALA A 109 -2.83 -12.74 -13.65
CA ALA A 109 -3.17 -12.15 -12.36
C ALA A 109 -1.96 -11.37 -11.83
N GLN A 110 -2.20 -10.12 -11.42
CA GLN A 110 -1.21 -9.38 -10.67
C GLN A 110 -1.20 -9.91 -9.22
N PRO A 111 -0.03 -10.30 -8.69
CA PRO A 111 0.11 -10.69 -7.29
C PRO A 111 -0.43 -9.62 -6.32
N SER A 112 -1.07 -10.07 -5.25
CA SER A 112 -1.49 -9.22 -4.13
C SER A 112 -0.93 -9.73 -2.81
N PHE A 113 -0.66 -8.81 -1.90
CA PHE A 113 -0.02 -9.12 -0.61
C PHE A 113 -0.56 -8.25 0.52
N SER A 114 -0.37 -8.68 1.76
CA SER A 114 -0.60 -7.85 2.94
C SER A 114 0.72 -7.22 3.40
N MET A 115 0.63 -6.02 3.94
CA MET A 115 1.76 -5.24 4.46
C MET A 115 1.46 -4.77 5.88
N ILE A 116 2.38 -5.01 6.81
CA ILE A 116 2.28 -4.55 8.19
C ILE A 116 3.28 -3.41 8.41
N LEU A 117 2.81 -2.30 8.97
CA LEU A 117 3.60 -1.11 9.29
C LEU A 117 3.50 -0.84 10.78
N ASN A 118 4.65 -0.62 11.41
CA ASN A 118 4.71 -0.15 12.79
C ASN A 118 4.89 1.37 12.76
N VAL A 119 3.95 2.09 13.37
CA VAL A 119 3.88 3.55 13.36
C VAL A 119 3.90 4.04 14.81
N GLU A 120 4.67 5.08 15.08
CA GLU A 120 4.54 5.79 16.35
C GLU A 120 3.30 6.67 16.31
N ASN A 121 2.46 6.58 17.35
CA ASN A 121 1.26 7.40 17.43
C ASN A 121 1.63 8.86 17.71
N ALA A 122 1.52 9.73 16.70
CA ALA A 122 1.81 11.16 16.82
C ALA A 122 0.92 11.88 17.85
N ALA A 123 -0.28 11.36 18.15
CA ALA A 123 -1.18 11.91 19.16
C ALA A 123 -0.90 11.38 20.58
N ALA A 124 -0.13 10.30 20.71
CA ALA A 124 0.23 9.69 21.99
C ALA A 124 1.68 9.14 21.93
N PRO A 125 2.69 10.00 22.15
CA PRO A 125 4.09 9.61 22.14
C PRO A 125 4.35 8.39 23.06
N GLY A 126 5.10 7.41 22.58
CA GLY A 126 5.34 6.15 23.29
C GLY A 126 4.31 5.03 23.06
N THR A 127 3.21 5.29 22.36
CA THR A 127 2.28 4.24 21.91
C THR A 127 2.65 3.79 20.50
N ARG A 128 2.87 2.48 20.32
CA ARG A 128 3.09 1.88 18.99
C ARG A 128 1.75 1.43 18.43
N SER A 129 1.43 1.96 17.26
CA SER A 129 0.27 1.56 16.47
C SER A 129 0.73 0.69 15.31
N THR A 130 0.08 -0.43 15.13
CA THR A 130 0.29 -1.35 14.00
C THR A 130 -0.77 -1.08 12.96
N VAL A 131 -0.34 -0.68 11.76
CA VAL A 131 -1.22 -0.44 10.60
C VAL A 131 -0.99 -1.58 9.62
N ALA A 132 -2.00 -2.43 9.42
CA ALA A 132 -1.97 -3.51 8.45
C ALA A 132 -2.81 -3.17 7.21
N LEU A 133 -2.18 -3.25 6.05
CA LEU A 133 -2.76 -3.06 4.73
C LEU A 133 -3.00 -4.42 4.10
N HIS A 134 -4.18 -4.61 3.51
CA HIS A 134 -4.60 -5.88 2.91
C HIS A 134 -4.90 -5.71 1.42
N GLY A 135 -4.65 -6.76 0.64
CA GLY A 135 -4.83 -6.78 -0.81
C GLY A 135 -4.00 -5.72 -1.52
N VAL A 136 -2.77 -5.48 -1.05
CA VAL A 136 -1.85 -4.50 -1.62
C VAL A 136 -1.40 -4.96 -3.00
N LYS A 137 -1.52 -4.05 -3.97
CA LYS A 137 -0.98 -4.20 -5.32
C LYS A 137 -0.07 -3.03 -5.66
N LEU A 138 1.05 -3.32 -6.28
CA LEU A 138 1.96 -2.29 -6.78
C LEU A 138 1.36 -1.66 -8.03
N GLU A 139 1.25 -0.35 -8.04
CA GLU A 139 0.80 0.41 -9.22
C GLU A 139 1.99 0.84 -10.07
N ARG A 140 3.11 1.16 -9.42
CA ARG A 140 4.29 1.71 -10.09
C ARG A 140 5.55 1.27 -9.39
N TRP A 141 6.57 0.98 -10.19
CA TRP A 141 7.96 0.86 -9.76
C TRP A 141 8.79 1.90 -10.49
N ASN A 142 9.63 2.63 -9.76
CA ASN A 142 10.62 3.53 -10.33
C ASN A 142 12.01 3.14 -9.85
N LEU A 143 12.95 3.20 -10.77
CA LEU A 143 14.35 2.85 -10.55
C LEU A 143 15.18 4.01 -11.08
N THR A 144 15.75 4.78 -10.16
CA THR A 144 16.66 5.87 -10.49
C THR A 144 18.07 5.34 -10.36
N MET A 145 18.83 5.36 -11.45
CA MET A 145 20.23 4.91 -11.50
C MET A 145 21.14 6.10 -11.80
N PRO A 146 21.63 6.81 -10.77
CA PRO A 146 22.62 7.86 -10.96
C PRO A 146 23.97 7.25 -11.35
N GLU A 147 24.79 7.98 -12.11
CA GLU A 147 26.13 7.53 -12.52
C GLU A 147 27.10 7.44 -11.33
N ASP A 148 26.98 8.35 -10.36
CA ASP A 148 27.90 8.53 -9.23
C ASP A 148 27.22 8.39 -7.84
N ASP A 149 26.02 7.80 -7.77
CA ASP A 149 25.27 7.65 -6.51
C ASP A 149 24.49 6.33 -6.47
N PHE A 150 23.99 5.96 -5.29
CA PHE A 150 23.24 4.73 -5.10
C PHE A 150 21.96 4.71 -5.91
N VAL A 151 21.64 3.54 -6.45
CA VAL A 151 20.35 3.28 -7.09
C VAL A 151 19.23 3.56 -6.08
N MET A 152 18.29 4.41 -6.47
CA MET A 152 17.11 4.73 -5.66
C MET A 152 15.88 4.04 -6.23
N GLU A 153 15.20 3.29 -5.37
CA GLU A 153 14.01 2.54 -5.69
C GLU A 153 12.80 3.11 -4.97
N GLY A 154 11.78 3.46 -5.75
CA GLY A 154 10.50 3.93 -5.24
C GLY A 154 9.34 3.13 -5.81
N ALA A 155 8.33 2.88 -4.99
CA ALA A 155 7.11 2.19 -5.44
C ALA A 155 5.86 2.95 -5.04
N ALA A 156 4.81 2.85 -5.86
CA ALA A 156 3.46 3.27 -5.50
C ALA A 156 2.57 2.03 -5.40
N PHE A 157 1.63 2.02 -4.47
CA PHE A 157 0.72 0.91 -4.25
C PHE A 157 -0.71 1.38 -3.97
N GLN A 158 -1.65 0.47 -4.17
CA GLN A 158 -3.03 0.59 -3.70
C GLN A 158 -3.37 -0.62 -2.85
N ALA A 159 -4.22 -0.45 -1.84
CA ALA A 159 -4.68 -1.53 -0.98
C ALA A 159 -6.21 -1.62 -0.99
N LEU A 160 -6.75 -2.80 -0.72
CA LEU A 160 -8.20 -3.00 -0.63
C LEU A 160 -8.78 -2.36 0.63
N PHE A 161 -8.13 -2.57 1.77
CA PHE A 161 -8.52 -1.97 3.04
C PHE A 161 -7.34 -1.92 4.02
N VAL A 162 -7.54 -1.19 5.11
CA VAL A 162 -6.58 -1.00 6.19
C VAL A 162 -7.22 -1.37 7.53
N THR A 163 -6.44 -2.00 8.41
CA THR A 163 -6.80 -2.28 9.80
C THR A 163 -5.75 -1.69 10.71
N VAL A 164 -6.16 -1.07 11.82
CA VAL A 164 -5.25 -0.49 12.81
C VAL A 164 -5.44 -1.22 14.13
N GLY A 165 -4.34 -1.64 14.75
CA GLY A 165 -4.30 -2.17 16.11
C GLY A 165 -3.32 -1.38 16.95
N ASP A 166 -3.67 -1.07 18.18
CA ASP A 166 -2.77 -0.42 19.13
C ASP A 166 -2.24 -1.45 20.12
N GLU A 167 -0.91 -1.48 20.29
CA GLU A 167 -0.29 -2.24 21.37
C GLU A 167 0.15 -1.24 22.43
N ARG A 168 -0.51 -1.28 23.60
CA ARG A 168 -0.03 -0.54 24.78
C ARG A 168 1.26 -1.21 25.25
N ALA A 169 2.38 -0.48 25.19
CA ALA A 169 3.58 -0.83 25.93
C ALA A 169 3.34 -0.70 27.44
#